data_AF-A0A2G8LLR9-F1
#
_entry.id   AF-A0A2G8LLR9-F1
#
_cell.length_a   1.000
_cell.length_b   1.000
_cell.length_c   1.000
_cell.angle_alpha   90.00
_cell.angle_beta   90.00
_cell.angle_gamma   90.00
#
_symmetry.space_group_name_H-M   'P 1'
#
loop_
_entity.id
_entity.type
_entity.pdbx_description
1 polymer ?
#
loop_
_entity_poly.entity_id
_entity_poly.type
_entity_poly.pdbx_seq_one_letter_code
_entity_poly.pdbx_strand_id
1 'polypeptide(L)'
;MSVTITRGHGAISIASNTIVSNCRLSNQSISEAVEIPADTFLHTVCVGHQGKRQFVTVFFNVDDNLKKGQPQSSLGDLIFLGQRLGNALDKSFDIPTTIFDPDESTFSLWNAKLFQPRSTMDESFAHALSTIKSLRVGGHNSSNLKSLFENSLSMKDILKSKDIEGMLEFRRNLTASILKL
;
A
#
# COMPACT_ATOMS: atom_id res chain seq x y z
N MET A 1 -9.82 14.40 -14.98
CA MET A 1 -8.64 14.49 -15.87
C MET A 1 -7.69 13.37 -15.47
N SER A 2 -7.39 12.43 -16.35
CA SER A 2 -6.40 11.37 -16.16
C SER A 2 -5.09 11.76 -16.87
N VAL A 3 -3.95 11.38 -16.31
CA VAL A 3 -2.62 11.66 -16.89
C VAL A 3 -2.05 10.35 -17.41
N THR A 4 -1.67 10.31 -18.68
CA THR A 4 -0.97 9.16 -19.28
C THR A 4 0.46 9.56 -19.62
N ILE A 5 1.43 8.81 -19.10
CA ILE A 5 2.86 9.00 -19.35
C ILE A 5 3.34 7.83 -20.21
N THR A 6 3.76 8.11 -21.44
CA THR A 6 4.32 7.12 -22.36
C THR A 6 5.82 7.37 -22.54
N ARG A 7 6.66 6.40 -22.19
CA ARG A 7 8.08 6.38 -22.56
C ARG A 7 8.46 5.01 -23.08
N GLY A 8 8.83 4.92 -24.36
CA GLY A 8 9.64 3.86 -24.96
C GLY A 8 9.08 2.45 -24.91
N HIS A 9 8.87 1.86 -23.73
CA HIS A 9 8.56 0.44 -23.47
C HIS A 9 7.56 0.21 -22.31
N GLY A 10 6.73 1.19 -21.95
CA GLY A 10 5.61 0.98 -21.02
C GLY A 10 4.71 2.20 -20.91
N ALA A 11 3.39 1.97 -20.84
CA ALA A 11 2.41 3.04 -20.62
C ALA A 11 2.05 3.09 -19.12
N ILE A 12 2.15 4.27 -18.51
CA ILE A 12 1.66 4.52 -17.15
C ILE A 12 0.40 5.37 -17.27
N SER A 13 -0.73 4.89 -16.77
CA SER A 13 -1.97 5.66 -16.68
C SER A 13 -2.27 5.98 -15.21
N ILE A 14 -2.57 7.25 -14.94
CA ILE A 14 -2.98 7.73 -13.63
C ILE A 14 -4.39 8.27 -13.76
N ALA A 15 -5.34 7.62 -13.10
CA ALA A 15 -6.72 8.04 -13.10
C ALA A 15 -6.95 9.33 -12.28
N SER A 16 -8.17 9.86 -12.35
CA SER A 16 -8.53 11.11 -11.65
C SER A 16 -8.57 10.96 -10.13
N ASN A 17 -8.40 12.09 -9.43
CA ASN A 17 -8.50 12.17 -7.97
C ASN A 17 -7.52 11.24 -7.25
N THR A 18 -6.34 11.06 -7.84
CA THR A 18 -5.30 10.16 -7.35
C THR A 18 -4.09 10.97 -6.89
N ILE A 19 -3.55 10.62 -5.73
CA ILE A 19 -2.33 11.20 -5.18
C ILE A 19 -1.25 10.12 -5.21
N VAL A 20 -0.21 10.33 -5.99
CA VAL A 20 0.97 9.44 -6.04
C VAL A 20 2.17 10.25 -5.55
N SER A 21 2.73 9.86 -4.41
CA SER A 21 3.80 10.63 -3.77
C SER A 21 4.98 9.75 -3.41
N ASN A 22 6.18 10.14 -3.84
CA ASN A 22 7.41 9.43 -3.46
C ASN A 22 7.43 7.95 -3.85
N CYS A 23 6.69 7.57 -4.89
CA CYS A 23 6.70 6.24 -5.48
C CYS A 23 7.69 6.19 -6.65
N ARG A 24 8.25 5.00 -6.91
CA ARG A 24 9.21 4.79 -8.00
C ARG A 24 8.80 3.59 -8.84
N LEU A 25 8.91 3.75 -10.15
CA LEU A 25 8.93 2.67 -11.12
C LEU A 25 10.15 2.86 -12.02
N SER A 26 11.00 1.84 -12.09
CA SER A 26 12.12 1.78 -13.03
C SER A 26 11.75 0.93 -14.23
N ASN A 27 12.44 1.16 -15.36
CA ASN A 27 12.21 0.42 -16.60
C ASN A 27 12.38 -1.11 -16.45
N GLN A 28 13.15 -1.57 -15.46
CA GLN A 28 13.31 -3.00 -15.18
C GLN A 28 12.06 -3.62 -14.53
N SER A 29 11.19 -2.79 -13.95
CA SER A 29 9.98 -3.20 -13.24
C SER A 29 8.71 -3.10 -14.08
N ILE A 30 8.80 -2.64 -15.33
CA ILE A 30 7.65 -2.41 -16.22
C ILE A 30 7.75 -3.39 -17.40
N SER A 31 7.07 -4.53 -17.31
CA SER A 31 6.84 -5.44 -18.45
C SER A 31 5.48 -5.24 -19.11
N GLU A 32 4.56 -4.53 -18.44
CA GLU A 32 3.16 -4.31 -18.85
C GLU A 32 2.76 -2.86 -18.59
N ALA A 33 1.60 -2.44 -19.12
CA ALA A 33 1.03 -1.14 -18.78
C ALA A 33 0.68 -1.08 -17.29
N VAL A 34 1.09 0.01 -16.63
CA VAL A 34 0.82 0.23 -15.21
C VAL A 34 -0.35 1.19 -15.07
N GLU A 35 -1.42 0.74 -14.44
CA GLU A 35 -2.61 1.54 -14.18
C GLU A 35 -2.71 1.89 -12.70
N ILE A 36 -2.76 3.18 -12.40
CA ILE A 36 -3.00 3.68 -11.04
C ILE A 36 -4.48 4.12 -10.96
N PRO A 37 -5.29 3.45 -10.13
CA PRO A 37 -6.72 3.64 -10.12
C PRO A 37 -7.16 4.99 -9.54
N ALA A 38 -8.41 5.36 -9.84
CA ALA A 38 -9.02 6.59 -9.36
C ALA A 38 -9.19 6.57 -7.84
N ASP A 39 -9.32 7.77 -7.27
CA ASP A 39 -9.64 8.01 -5.85
C ASP A 39 -8.64 7.35 -4.90
N THR A 40 -7.37 7.20 -5.32
CA THR A 40 -6.35 6.47 -4.56
C THR A 40 -5.26 7.40 -4.07
N PHE A 41 -4.89 7.27 -2.81
CA PHE A 41 -3.66 7.83 -2.26
C PHE A 41 -2.59 6.74 -2.20
N LEU A 42 -1.41 6.97 -2.76
CA LEU A 42 -0.24 6.09 -2.63
C LEU A 42 0.98 6.90 -2.18
N HIS A 43 1.70 6.39 -1.17
CA HIS A 43 2.95 7.01 -0.73
C HIS A 43 3.96 5.98 -0.24
N THR A 44 5.20 6.03 -0.74
CA THR A 44 6.25 5.13 -0.27
C THR A 44 7.11 5.78 0.82
N VAL A 45 7.27 5.05 1.93
CA VAL A 45 8.03 5.43 3.12
C VAL A 45 9.20 4.46 3.32
N CYS A 46 10.34 4.96 3.80
CA CYS A 46 11.47 4.14 4.24
C CYS A 46 11.30 3.85 5.73
N VAL A 47 11.47 2.59 6.13
CA VAL A 47 11.27 2.11 7.50
C VAL A 47 12.40 1.17 7.91
N GLY A 48 12.71 1.15 9.20
CA GLY A 48 13.51 0.10 9.82
C GLY A 48 12.60 -1.03 10.32
N HIS A 49 12.65 -2.20 9.69
CA HIS A 49 11.85 -3.35 10.09
C HIS A 49 12.71 -4.62 10.13
N GLN A 50 12.57 -5.40 11.21
CA GLN A 50 13.37 -6.62 11.45
C GLN A 50 14.90 -6.40 11.29
N GLY A 51 15.40 -5.27 11.79
CA GLY A 51 16.82 -4.90 11.72
C GLY A 51 17.32 -4.53 10.32
N LYS A 52 16.43 -4.38 9.33
CA LYS A 52 16.77 -4.01 7.95
C LYS A 52 16.06 -2.72 7.55
N ARG A 53 16.71 -1.96 6.67
CA ARG A 53 16.06 -0.86 5.95
C ARG A 53 15.17 -1.44 4.85
N GLN A 54 13.91 -1.03 4.83
CA GLN A 54 12.90 -1.48 3.87
C GLN A 54 12.02 -0.32 3.42
N PHE A 55 11.23 -0.53 2.37
CA PHE A 55 10.28 0.43 1.81
C PHE A 55 8.86 -0.12 1.90
N VAL A 56 7.94 0.74 2.31
CA VAL A 56 6.52 0.42 2.46
C VAL A 56 5.70 1.46 1.71
N THR A 57 4.86 1.01 0.79
CA THR A 57 3.92 1.87 0.07
C THR A 57 2.58 1.77 0.76
N VAL A 58 2.18 2.86 1.41
CA VAL A 58 0.85 2.99 1.99
C VAL A 58 -0.14 3.33 0.89
N PHE A 59 -1.34 2.77 0.97
CA PHE A 59 -2.39 3.02 -0.01
C PHE A 59 -3.78 3.03 0.62
N PHE A 60 -4.61 3.98 0.18
CA PHE A 60 -5.98 4.19 0.67
C PHE A 60 -6.86 4.74 -0.44
N ASN A 61 -8.18 4.70 -0.24
CA ASN A 61 -9.03 5.66 -0.94
C ASN A 61 -8.80 7.06 -0.33
N VAL A 62 -8.86 8.11 -1.15
CA VAL A 62 -8.69 9.49 -0.67
C VAL A 62 -9.73 9.92 0.38
N ASP A 63 -10.91 9.28 0.38
CA ASP A 63 -11.98 9.52 1.33
C ASP A 63 -11.99 8.53 2.52
N ASP A 64 -11.06 7.57 2.57
CA ASP A 64 -10.99 6.62 3.69
C ASP A 64 -10.67 7.37 5.00
N ASN A 65 -11.43 7.09 6.07
CA ASN A 65 -11.14 7.64 7.39
C ASN A 65 -10.26 6.68 8.20
N LEU A 66 -8.95 6.95 8.19
CA LEU A 66 -7.95 6.07 8.79
C LEU A 66 -8.16 5.82 10.30
N LYS A 67 -8.64 6.82 11.02
CA LYS A 67 -8.77 6.78 12.49
C LYS A 67 -10.16 6.40 12.98
N LYS A 68 -11.13 6.24 12.07
CA LYS A 68 -12.48 5.82 12.45
C LYS A 68 -12.42 4.37 12.93
N GLY A 69 -12.52 4.19 14.24
CA GLY A 69 -12.59 2.90 14.88
C GLY A 69 -13.96 2.25 14.73
N GLN A 70 -13.96 0.92 14.69
CA GLN A 70 -15.13 0.06 14.79
C GLN A 70 -14.94 -0.92 15.97
N PRO A 71 -16.01 -1.30 16.66
CA PRO A 71 -15.98 -2.45 17.56
C PRO A 71 -15.82 -3.75 16.77
N GLN A 72 -15.34 -4.81 17.42
CA GLN A 72 -15.15 -6.12 16.78
C GLN A 72 -16.43 -6.66 16.13
N SER A 73 -17.59 -6.44 16.75
CA SER A 73 -18.90 -6.87 16.24
C SER A 73 -19.31 -6.21 14.91
N SER A 74 -18.67 -5.09 14.55
CA SER A 74 -18.95 -4.32 13.33
C SER A 74 -17.71 -4.17 12.45
N LEU A 75 -16.72 -5.07 12.59
CA LEU A 75 -15.46 -4.98 11.85
C LEU A 75 -15.64 -5.07 10.33
N GLY A 76 -16.65 -5.81 9.87
CA GLY A 76 -16.99 -5.89 8.44
C GLY A 76 -17.42 -4.54 7.83
N ASP A 77 -17.85 -3.58 8.65
CA ASP A 77 -18.25 -2.23 8.21
C ASP A 77 -17.07 -1.24 8.14
N LEU A 78 -15.85 -1.68 8.48
CA LEU A 78 -14.66 -0.88 8.26
C LEU A 78 -14.51 -0.62 6.75
N ILE A 79 -14.38 0.65 6.36
CA ILE A 79 -14.23 1.03 4.95
C ILE A 79 -12.74 1.05 4.62
N PHE A 80 -12.35 0.33 3.56
CA PHE A 80 -11.00 0.31 3.00
C PHE A 80 -11.07 0.34 1.49
N LEU A 81 -10.30 1.22 0.84
CA LEU A 81 -10.36 1.44 -0.60
C LEU A 81 -11.78 1.80 -1.09
N GLY A 82 -12.54 2.52 -0.27
CA GLY A 82 -13.91 2.92 -0.58
C GLY A 82 -14.95 1.79 -0.51
N GLN A 83 -14.57 0.60 -0.03
CA GLN A 83 -15.46 -0.55 0.09
C GLN A 83 -15.51 -1.06 1.53
N ARG A 84 -16.63 -1.66 1.93
CA ARG A 84 -16.69 -2.38 3.21
C ARG A 84 -15.74 -3.56 3.17
N LEU A 85 -14.94 -3.71 4.21
CA LEU A 85 -13.96 -4.78 4.31
C LEU A 85 -14.64 -6.16 4.26
N GLY A 86 -15.84 -6.28 4.83
CA GLY A 86 -16.66 -7.49 4.73
C GLY A 86 -17.16 -7.83 3.31
N ASN A 87 -17.16 -6.87 2.38
CA ASN A 87 -17.48 -7.13 0.97
C ASN A 87 -16.24 -7.53 0.16
N ALA A 88 -15.07 -7.02 0.55
CA ALA A 88 -13.80 -7.26 -0.14
C ALA A 88 -13.17 -8.62 0.23
N LEU A 89 -13.60 -9.22 1.34
CA LEU A 89 -13.01 -10.43 1.91
C LEU A 89 -14.03 -11.57 1.94
N ASP A 90 -13.57 -12.79 1.66
CA ASP A 90 -14.38 -14.00 1.78
C ASP A 90 -14.88 -14.17 3.24
N LYS A 91 -16.06 -14.76 3.43
CA LYS A 91 -16.63 -15.09 4.76
C LYS A 91 -15.72 -16.01 5.58
N SER A 92 -14.82 -16.74 4.93
CA SER A 92 -13.81 -17.59 5.58
C SER A 92 -12.57 -16.84 6.06
N PHE A 93 -12.43 -15.55 5.74
CA PHE A 93 -11.29 -14.74 6.14
C PHE A 93 -11.51 -14.14 7.53
N ASP A 94 -10.72 -14.59 8.49
CA ASP A 94 -10.73 -14.07 9.86
C ASP A 94 -9.98 -12.73 9.92
N ILE A 95 -10.72 -11.65 9.70
CA ILE A 95 -10.18 -10.27 9.63
C ILE A 95 -9.41 -9.90 10.91
N PRO A 96 -9.97 -10.05 12.13
CA PRO A 96 -9.27 -9.69 13.36
C PRO A 96 -7.88 -10.31 13.48
N THR A 97 -7.77 -11.63 13.30
CA THR A 97 -6.50 -12.33 13.53
C THR A 97 -5.49 -12.15 12.40
N THR A 98 -5.94 -11.75 11.21
CA THR A 98 -5.05 -11.60 10.06
C THR A 98 -4.38 -10.23 10.01
N ILE A 99 -5.12 -9.16 10.31
CA ILE A 99 -4.63 -7.79 10.09
C ILE A 99 -4.63 -6.92 11.35
N PHE A 100 -4.98 -7.43 12.53
CA PHE A 100 -4.88 -6.68 13.78
C PHE A 100 -4.03 -7.41 14.80
N ASP A 101 -3.46 -6.64 15.74
CA ASP A 101 -2.81 -7.23 16.91
C ASP A 101 -3.86 -7.83 17.86
N PRO A 102 -3.57 -8.96 18.55
CA PRO A 102 -4.53 -9.61 19.44
C PRO A 102 -5.07 -8.73 20.57
N ASP A 103 -4.26 -7.76 21.02
CA ASP A 103 -4.58 -6.88 22.15
C ASP A 103 -5.32 -5.60 21.72
N GLU A 104 -5.67 -5.46 20.44
CA GLU A 104 -6.31 -4.26 19.94
C GLU A 104 -7.80 -4.22 20.31
N SER A 105 -8.22 -3.13 20.96
CA SER A 105 -9.61 -2.96 21.44
C SER A 105 -10.48 -2.13 20.51
N THR A 106 -9.87 -1.38 19.60
CA THR A 106 -10.55 -0.51 18.61
C THR A 106 -9.97 -0.78 17.23
N PHE A 107 -10.80 -1.17 16.27
CA PHE A 107 -10.32 -1.60 14.95
C PHE A 107 -10.46 -0.48 13.92
N SER A 108 -9.35 -0.01 13.35
CA SER A 108 -9.32 1.10 12.39
C SER A 108 -8.27 0.85 11.30
N LEU A 109 -8.28 1.58 10.19
CA LEU A 109 -7.19 1.43 9.20
C LEU A 109 -5.83 1.90 9.76
N TRP A 110 -5.84 2.73 10.81
CA TRP A 110 -4.63 3.23 11.46
C TRP A 110 -3.79 2.12 12.11
N ASN A 111 -4.44 1.12 12.70
CA ASN A 111 -3.82 -0.02 13.37
C ASN A 111 -3.96 -1.34 12.60
N ALA A 112 -4.68 -1.36 11.48
CA ALA A 112 -4.69 -2.50 10.57
C ALA A 112 -3.33 -2.68 9.87
N LYS A 113 -2.78 -3.90 9.92
CA LYS A 113 -1.55 -4.35 9.26
C LYS A 113 -1.80 -4.64 7.78
N LEU A 114 -1.78 -3.58 6.98
CA LEU A 114 -2.17 -3.62 5.57
C LEU A 114 -1.00 -3.48 4.59
N PHE A 115 0.16 -3.01 5.06
CA PHE A 115 1.24 -2.57 4.18
C PHE A 115 2.48 -3.43 4.31
N GLN A 116 2.76 -4.23 3.28
CA GLN A 116 3.88 -5.15 3.31
C GLN A 116 5.22 -4.46 2.99
N PRO A 117 6.26 -4.61 3.83
CA PRO A 117 7.58 -4.06 3.55
C PRO A 117 8.29 -4.82 2.42
N ARG A 118 9.12 -4.09 1.66
CA ARG A 118 9.94 -4.60 0.54
C ARG A 118 11.35 -4.05 0.58
N SER A 119 12.26 -4.71 -0.11
CA SER A 119 13.69 -4.33 -0.10
C SER A 119 13.95 -3.07 -0.94
N THR A 120 13.13 -2.83 -1.96
CA THR A 120 13.25 -1.66 -2.84
C THR A 120 11.94 -0.88 -2.94
N MET A 121 12.05 0.41 -3.31
CA MET A 121 10.89 1.29 -3.52
C MET A 121 10.02 0.80 -4.69
N ASP A 122 10.64 0.29 -5.76
CA ASP A 122 9.99 -0.29 -6.93
C ASP A 122 9.14 -1.52 -6.56
N GLU A 123 9.72 -2.48 -5.82
CA GLU A 123 9.01 -3.66 -5.33
C GLU A 123 7.84 -3.27 -4.42
N SER A 124 8.06 -2.28 -3.55
CA SER A 124 7.04 -1.79 -2.62
C SER A 124 5.84 -1.22 -3.35
N PHE A 125 6.10 -0.38 -4.36
CA PHE A 125 5.05 0.27 -5.13
C PHE A 125 4.30 -0.72 -6.03
N ALA A 126 5.04 -1.61 -6.72
CA ALA A 126 4.44 -2.67 -7.53
C ALA A 126 3.55 -3.60 -6.70
N HIS A 127 4.00 -3.96 -5.49
CA HIS A 127 3.20 -4.77 -4.58
C HIS A 127 1.91 -4.07 -4.15
N ALA A 128 1.97 -2.77 -3.79
CA ALA A 128 0.77 -2.01 -3.46
C ALA A 128 -0.24 -1.97 -4.62
N LEU A 129 0.21 -1.72 -5.85
CA LEU A 129 -0.65 -1.74 -7.03
C LEU A 129 -1.29 -3.11 -7.27
N SER A 130 -0.49 -4.18 -7.13
CA SER A 130 -1.01 -5.56 -7.22
C SER A 130 -2.08 -5.83 -6.15
N THR A 131 -1.86 -5.39 -4.91
CA THR A 131 -2.82 -5.57 -3.82
C THR A 131 -4.11 -4.80 -4.07
N ILE A 132 -4.03 -3.54 -4.54
CA ILE A 132 -5.22 -2.75 -4.91
C ILE A 132 -6.00 -3.43 -6.03
N LYS A 133 -5.31 -3.90 -7.09
CA LYS A 133 -5.94 -4.61 -8.20
C LYS A 133 -6.66 -5.86 -7.71
N SER A 134 -6.00 -6.68 -6.88
CA SER A 134 -6.62 -7.85 -6.29
C SER A 134 -7.88 -7.45 -5.51
N LEU A 135 -7.79 -6.56 -4.53
CA LEU A 135 -8.93 -6.19 -3.69
C LEU A 135 -10.12 -5.61 -4.47
N ARG A 136 -9.88 -4.91 -5.59
CA ARG A 136 -10.95 -4.32 -6.41
C ARG A 136 -11.63 -5.31 -7.37
N VAL A 137 -10.93 -6.32 -7.87
CA VAL A 137 -11.49 -7.31 -8.81
C VAL A 137 -12.44 -8.30 -8.10
N GLY A 138 -12.29 -8.46 -6.77
CA GLY A 138 -13.12 -9.39 -5.98
C GLY A 138 -12.86 -10.86 -6.30
N GLY A 139 -13.59 -11.77 -5.63
CA GLY A 139 -13.57 -13.21 -5.93
C GLY A 139 -12.35 -13.99 -5.43
N HIS A 140 -11.62 -13.47 -4.45
CA HIS A 140 -10.43 -14.15 -3.89
C HIS A 140 -10.81 -15.21 -2.86
N ASN A 141 -10.08 -16.33 -2.87
CA ASN A 141 -10.11 -17.26 -1.75
C ASN A 141 -9.34 -16.67 -0.54
N SER A 142 -9.68 -17.12 0.67
CA SER A 142 -9.07 -16.62 1.90
C SER A 142 -7.56 -16.84 2.01
N SER A 143 -7.01 -17.91 1.40
CA SER A 143 -5.57 -18.18 1.39
C SER A 143 -4.78 -17.13 0.59
N ASN A 144 -5.31 -16.69 -0.55
CA ASN A 144 -4.67 -15.66 -1.38
C ASN A 144 -4.72 -14.29 -0.71
N LEU A 145 -5.79 -13.99 0.04
CA LEU A 145 -5.90 -12.74 0.79
C LEU A 145 -4.97 -12.69 1.99
N LYS A 146 -4.76 -13.81 2.69
CA LYS A 146 -3.88 -13.86 3.86
C LYS A 146 -2.43 -13.56 3.50
N SER A 147 -1.95 -14.09 2.39
CA SER A 147 -0.57 -13.86 1.92
C SER A 147 -0.31 -12.41 1.50
N LEU A 148 -1.35 -11.64 1.11
CA LEU A 148 -1.22 -10.21 0.82
C LEU A 148 -0.86 -9.39 2.06
N PHE A 149 -1.32 -9.83 3.24
CA PHE A 149 -1.15 -9.08 4.49
C PHE A 149 -0.14 -9.71 5.45
N GLU A 150 0.43 -10.86 5.11
CA GLU A 150 1.42 -11.54 5.95
C GLU A 150 2.65 -10.64 6.18
N ASN A 151 3.08 -10.52 7.44
CA ASN A 151 4.18 -9.63 7.86
C ASN A 151 3.98 -8.15 7.47
N SER A 152 2.72 -7.72 7.29
CA SER A 152 2.40 -6.33 7.01
C SER A 152 2.49 -5.44 8.25
N LEU A 153 2.68 -4.16 7.99
CA LEU A 153 2.75 -3.10 8.97
C LEU A 153 1.48 -2.26 8.92
N SER A 154 1.10 -1.72 10.07
CA SER A 154 0.06 -0.70 10.16
C SER A 154 0.63 0.71 9.97
N MET A 155 -0.23 1.71 9.77
CA MET A 155 0.20 3.12 9.78
C MET A 155 0.90 3.49 11.08
N LYS A 156 0.39 2.99 12.21
CA LYS A 156 0.99 3.15 13.54
C LYS A 156 2.41 2.60 13.59
N ASP A 157 2.66 1.43 13.01
CA ASP A 157 4.00 0.81 12.99
C ASP A 157 4.97 1.56 12.08
N ILE A 158 4.50 1.96 10.90
CA ILE A 158 5.30 2.70 9.90
C ILE A 158 5.78 4.02 10.48
N LEU A 159 4.92 4.75 11.18
CA LEU A 159 5.30 6.04 11.77
C LEU A 159 6.30 5.88 12.92
N LYS A 160 6.21 4.81 13.71
CA LYS A 160 7.17 4.51 14.78
C LYS A 160 8.55 4.11 14.25
N SER A 161 8.58 3.42 13.11
CA SER A 161 9.78 2.82 12.54
C SER A 161 10.36 3.60 11.35
N LYS A 162 9.86 4.80 11.09
CA LYS A 162 10.24 5.62 9.94
C LYS A 162 11.74 5.93 9.94
N ASP A 163 12.42 5.51 8.87
CA ASP A 163 13.84 5.79 8.65
C ASP A 163 13.99 7.02 7.75
N ILE A 164 14.12 8.18 8.40
CA ILE A 164 14.27 9.47 7.71
C ILE A 164 15.60 9.56 6.97
N GLU A 165 16.70 9.13 7.59
CA GLU A 165 18.02 9.22 6.97
C GLU A 165 18.10 8.33 5.74
N GLY A 166 17.52 7.13 5.80
CA GLY A 166 17.44 6.26 4.63
C GLY A 166 16.64 6.85 3.48
N MET A 167 15.57 7.58 3.77
CA MET A 167 14.84 8.29 2.73
C MET A 167 15.66 9.46 2.14
N LEU A 168 16.39 10.21 2.96
CA LEU A 168 17.25 11.30 2.49
C LEU A 168 18.41 10.79 1.64
N GLU A 169 19.06 9.70 2.07
CA GLU A 169 20.11 9.03 1.31
C GLU A 169 19.59 8.56 -0.06
N PHE A 170 18.43 7.91 -0.08
CA PHE A 170 17.78 7.50 -1.33
C PHE A 170 17.54 8.69 -2.27
N ARG A 171 17.01 9.81 -1.75
CA ARG A 171 16.77 11.02 -2.55
C ARG A 171 18.05 11.64 -3.08
N ARG A 172 19.11 11.72 -2.26
CA ARG A 172 20.43 12.20 -2.69
C ARG A 172 20.99 11.33 -3.82
N ASN A 173 20.91 10.01 -3.69
CA ASN A 173 21.35 9.07 -4.72
C ASN A 173 20.54 9.20 -6.00
N LEU A 174 19.21 9.33 -5.90
CA LEU A 174 18.34 9.55 -7.05
C LEU A 174 18.68 10.84 -7.80
N THR A 175 18.85 11.96 -7.07
CA THR A 175 19.28 13.23 -7.67
C THR A 175 20.62 13.09 -8.37
N ALA A 176 21.60 12.45 -7.73
CA ALA A 176 22.92 12.21 -8.33
C ALA A 176 22.84 11.34 -9.59
N SER A 177 21.96 10.34 -9.63
CA SER A 177 21.73 9.52 -10.83
C SER A 177 21.07 10.30 -11.96
N ILE A 178 20.11 11.19 -11.66
CA ILE A 178 19.45 12.02 -12.67
C ILE A 178 20.41 13.05 -13.26
N LEU A 179 21.24 13.69 -12.43
CA LEU A 179 22.21 14.70 -12.89
C LEU A 179 23.40 14.12 -13.69
N LYS A 180 23.57 12.80 -13.69
CA LYS A 180 24.58 12.09 -14.50
C LYS A 180 24.07 11.67 -15.88
N LEU A 181 22.76 11.85 -16.15
CA LEU A 181 22.14 11.65 -17.46
C LEU A 181 22.24 12.94 -18.29
#